data_AF-A0A242JYY2-F1
#
_entry.id   AF-A0A242JYY2-F1
#
_cell.length_a   1.000
_cell.length_b   1.000
_cell.length_c   1.000
_cell.angle_alpha   90.00
_cell.angle_beta   90.00
_cell.angle_gamma   90.00
#
_symmetry.space_group_name_H-M   'P 1'
#
loop_
_entity.id
_entity.type
_entity.pdbx_description
1 polymer ?
#
loop_
_entity_poly.entity_id
_entity_poly.type
_entity_poly.pdbx_seq_one_letter_code
_entity_poly.pdbx_strand_id
1 'polypeptide(L)'
;MKKWAIVLVTLVVLGGCASGTEEKAGSAESSEKVSESKEVVESSVQKAPELVESSFEIEGTVYKINILERWKEQPEEEGISFNVGNAIGSEAVVSYGVKKTDIDSFEIFKELVTDQIVSVDEFDVEEDEIEKSSYQTTHYTGDLHVFTEKSEGVKIEIRYYFLETETDYVVINVLGVPSFFEKNDETVTEILNSFVAE
;
A
#
# COMPACT_ATOMS: atom_id res chain seq x y z
N MET A 1 4.98 -20.70 23.89
CA MET A 1 5.46 -19.88 22.76
C MET A 1 4.79 -20.40 21.51
N LYS A 2 3.63 -19.83 21.15
CA LYS A 2 2.97 -20.13 19.88
C LYS A 2 3.68 -19.29 18.82
N LYS A 3 4.27 -19.96 17.83
CA LYS A 3 4.89 -19.33 16.68
C LYS A 3 3.75 -18.99 15.72
N TRP A 4 3.49 -17.70 15.51
CA TRP A 4 2.57 -17.25 14.47
C TRP A 4 3.40 -17.20 13.18
N ALA A 5 3.05 -18.04 12.22
CA ALA A 5 3.70 -18.10 10.92
C ALA A 5 2.70 -17.56 9.90
N ILE A 6 2.75 -16.25 9.66
CA ILE A 6 1.95 -15.61 8.62
C ILE A 6 2.73 -15.82 7.31
N VAL A 7 2.17 -16.64 6.42
CA VAL A 7 2.73 -16.98 5.11
C VAL A 7 2.29 -15.89 4.13
N LEU A 8 3.26 -15.15 3.58
CA LEU A 8 3.07 -14.11 2.58
C LEU A 8 2.76 -14.70 1.19
N VAL A 9 1.92 -13.96 0.45
CA VAL A 9 1.47 -14.16 -0.93
C VAL A 9 2.62 -14.53 -1.87
N THR A 10 2.60 -15.75 -2.40
CA THR A 10 3.34 -16.10 -3.62
C THR A 10 2.52 -15.69 -4.84
N LEU A 11 2.90 -14.58 -5.48
CA LEU A 11 2.42 -14.21 -6.82
C LEU A 11 3.09 -15.14 -7.86
N VAL A 12 2.54 -16.35 -8.04
CA VAL A 12 2.92 -17.21 -9.17
C VAL A 12 2.20 -16.73 -10.43
N VAL A 13 2.82 -15.82 -11.20
CA VAL A 13 2.41 -15.57 -12.58
C VAL A 13 3.20 -16.49 -13.51
N LEU A 14 2.71 -17.73 -13.66
CA LEU A 14 3.09 -18.58 -14.79
C LEU A 14 2.42 -18.05 -16.06
N GLY A 15 3.21 -17.49 -16.99
CA GLY A 15 2.64 -16.90 -18.22
C GLY A 15 3.60 -16.55 -19.35
N GLY A 16 4.49 -17.46 -19.77
CA GLY A 16 4.79 -17.71 -21.20
C GLY A 16 5.67 -16.73 -22.00
N CYS A 17 6.84 -17.22 -22.43
CA CYS A 17 7.60 -16.72 -23.58
C CYS A 17 6.83 -16.81 -24.91
N ALA A 18 6.94 -15.77 -25.76
CA ALA A 18 7.08 -15.85 -27.23
C ALA A 18 7.36 -14.43 -27.76
N SER A 19 8.61 -14.06 -28.06
CA SER A 19 9.29 -14.17 -29.37
C SER A 19 8.84 -13.15 -30.44
N GLY A 20 9.77 -12.28 -30.84
CA GLY A 20 10.06 -12.06 -32.27
C GLY A 20 9.74 -10.69 -32.89
N THR A 21 10.82 -9.93 -33.14
CA THR A 21 11.25 -9.42 -34.47
C THR A 21 11.48 -7.91 -34.58
N GLU A 22 12.68 -7.57 -35.06
CA GLU A 22 13.28 -6.27 -35.32
C GLU A 22 12.85 -5.57 -36.64
N GLU A 23 13.41 -4.36 -36.83
CA GLU A 23 13.70 -3.61 -38.07
C GLU A 23 12.55 -2.79 -38.72
N LYS A 24 12.71 -1.57 -39.25
CA LYS A 24 13.85 -0.64 -39.47
C LYS A 24 13.34 0.75 -39.90
N ALA A 25 14.15 1.77 -39.60
CA ALA A 25 14.53 2.95 -40.40
C ALA A 25 13.49 3.93 -41.01
N GLY A 26 13.76 5.23 -40.82
CA GLY A 26 13.25 6.30 -41.69
C GLY A 26 13.61 7.72 -41.20
N SER A 27 14.73 8.26 -41.69
CA SER A 27 15.17 9.65 -41.51
C SER A 27 14.34 10.64 -42.36
N ALA A 28 14.04 11.83 -41.83
CA ALA A 28 14.08 13.11 -42.56
C ALA A 28 13.90 14.31 -41.61
N GLU A 29 14.91 15.18 -41.55
CA GLU A 29 14.78 16.59 -41.13
C GLU A 29 14.14 17.42 -42.26
N SER A 30 13.28 18.39 -41.92
CA SER A 30 13.50 19.83 -42.19
C SER A 30 12.22 20.70 -42.10
N SER A 31 12.38 21.86 -41.44
CA SER A 31 11.77 23.18 -41.66
C SER A 31 10.32 23.49 -41.19
N GLU A 32 10.26 24.14 -40.03
CA GLU A 32 9.79 25.53 -39.79
C GLU A 32 8.44 26.02 -40.38
N LYS A 33 7.43 26.24 -39.51
CA LYS A 33 6.83 27.57 -39.21
C LYS A 33 5.57 27.49 -38.31
N VAL A 34 5.58 28.33 -37.27
CA VAL A 34 4.50 29.20 -36.77
C VAL A 34 3.14 28.56 -36.44
N SER A 35 2.75 28.57 -35.17
CA SER A 35 1.76 29.53 -34.65
C SER A 35 1.54 29.30 -33.16
N GLU A 36 1.64 30.36 -32.36
CA GLU A 36 1.10 30.38 -31.00
C GLU A 36 -0.37 29.94 -31.06
N SER A 37 -0.68 28.86 -30.36
CA SER A 37 -2.03 28.57 -29.88
C SER A 37 -1.86 28.26 -28.40
N LYS A 38 -2.29 29.21 -27.59
CA LYS A 38 -2.43 29.04 -26.15
C LYS A 38 -3.55 28.02 -25.96
N GLU A 39 -3.22 26.73 -25.99
CA GLU A 39 -4.12 25.69 -25.52
C GLU A 39 -4.44 26.00 -24.08
N VAL A 40 -5.68 26.45 -23.85
CA VAL A 40 -6.32 26.33 -22.56
C VAL A 40 -6.39 24.82 -22.34
N VAL A 41 -5.48 24.31 -21.52
CA VAL A 41 -5.55 22.94 -21.00
C VAL A 41 -6.86 22.88 -20.24
N GLU A 42 -7.88 22.33 -20.90
CA GLU A 42 -9.11 21.91 -20.26
C GLU A 42 -8.70 20.88 -19.21
N SER A 43 -8.61 21.33 -17.96
CA SER A 43 -8.47 20.45 -16.82
C SER A 43 -9.70 19.54 -16.85
N SER A 44 -9.51 18.33 -17.38
CA SER A 44 -10.47 17.26 -17.20
C SER A 44 -10.53 17.00 -15.71
N VAL A 45 -11.51 17.60 -15.04
CA VAL A 45 -11.81 17.32 -13.63
C VAL A 45 -12.17 15.84 -13.57
N GLN A 46 -11.18 14.99 -13.26
CA GLN A 46 -11.41 13.58 -13.00
C GLN A 46 -12.34 13.51 -11.80
N LYS A 47 -13.47 12.79 -11.93
CA LYS A 47 -14.37 12.53 -10.81
C LYS A 47 -13.54 11.88 -9.69
N ALA A 48 -13.61 12.43 -8.49
CA ALA A 48 -12.96 11.85 -7.33
C ALA A 48 -13.40 10.37 -7.17
N PRO A 49 -12.48 9.47 -6.79
CA PRO A 49 -12.82 8.06 -6.60
C PRO A 49 -13.88 7.90 -5.51
N GLU A 50 -14.77 6.93 -5.71
CA GLU A 50 -15.87 6.65 -4.78
C GLU A 50 -15.39 5.71 -3.66
N LEU A 51 -15.62 6.13 -2.42
CA LEU A 51 -15.25 5.39 -1.22
C LEU A 51 -16.48 4.82 -0.53
N VAL A 52 -16.37 3.58 -0.04
CA VAL A 52 -17.41 2.86 0.70
C VAL A 52 -16.87 2.42 2.06
N GLU A 53 -17.69 2.51 3.10
CA GLU A 53 -17.34 2.08 4.45
C GLU A 53 -17.24 0.54 4.51
N SER A 54 -16.23 0.05 5.21
CA SER A 54 -16.02 -1.36 5.52
C SER A 54 -15.67 -1.51 6.99
N SER A 55 -16.22 -2.53 7.65
CA SER A 55 -15.98 -2.82 9.06
C SER A 55 -15.29 -4.18 9.23
N PHE A 56 -14.40 -4.27 10.19
CA PHE A 56 -13.59 -5.46 10.48
C PHE A 56 -13.17 -5.47 11.95
N GLU A 57 -12.66 -6.61 12.44
CA GLU A 57 -12.28 -6.77 13.84
C GLU A 57 -10.77 -7.04 13.98
N ILE A 58 -10.12 -6.28 14.87
CA ILE A 58 -8.74 -6.56 15.32
C ILE A 58 -8.81 -6.88 16.81
N GLU A 59 -8.44 -8.11 17.18
CA GLU A 59 -8.35 -8.56 18.57
C GLU A 59 -9.61 -8.26 19.41
N GLY A 60 -10.81 -8.39 18.84
CA GLY A 60 -12.07 -8.09 19.53
C GLY A 60 -12.50 -6.62 19.56
N THR A 61 -11.73 -5.70 18.98
CA THR A 61 -12.16 -4.31 18.73
C THR A 61 -12.67 -4.20 17.31
N VAL A 62 -13.89 -3.70 17.13
CA VAL A 62 -14.46 -3.44 15.80
C VAL A 62 -13.96 -2.08 15.33
N TYR A 63 -13.41 -2.08 14.11
CA TYR A 63 -12.96 -0.88 13.41
C TYR A 63 -13.74 -0.72 12.12
N LYS A 64 -13.72 0.51 11.63
CA LYS A 64 -14.19 0.84 10.29
C LYS A 64 -13.17 1.64 9.52
N ILE A 65 -13.18 1.50 8.20
CA ILE A 65 -12.37 2.24 7.25
C ILE A 65 -13.11 2.37 5.93
N ASN A 66 -13.00 3.51 5.28
CA ASN A 66 -13.49 3.72 3.92
C ASN A 66 -12.45 3.22 2.92
N ILE A 67 -12.90 2.50 1.89
CA ILE A 67 -12.06 1.95 0.82
C ILE A 67 -12.65 2.22 -0.55
N LEU A 68 -11.84 2.09 -1.60
CA LEU A 68 -12.32 2.23 -2.97
C LEU A 68 -13.42 1.22 -3.28
N GLU A 69 -14.56 1.69 -3.80
CA GLU A 69 -15.72 0.83 -4.14
C GLU A 69 -15.35 -0.34 -5.08
N ARG A 70 -14.40 -0.08 -5.98
CA ARG A 70 -13.89 -1.06 -6.95
C ARG A 70 -13.03 -2.15 -6.32
N TRP A 71 -12.48 -1.92 -5.12
CA TRP A 71 -11.69 -2.93 -4.42
C TRP A 71 -12.60 -4.00 -3.81
N LYS A 72 -12.02 -5.18 -3.64
CA LYS A 72 -12.71 -6.37 -3.15
C LYS A 72 -11.83 -7.07 -2.12
N GLU A 73 -12.48 -7.77 -1.22
CA GLU A 73 -11.82 -8.68 -0.28
C GLU A 73 -10.91 -9.64 -1.04
N GLN A 74 -9.69 -9.76 -0.54
CA GLN A 74 -8.70 -10.71 -1.00
C GLN A 74 -8.73 -11.94 -0.07
N PRO A 75 -8.11 -13.06 -0.45
CA PRO A 75 -8.05 -14.26 0.39
C PRO A 75 -7.55 -13.96 1.81
N GLU A 76 -8.18 -14.59 2.79
CA GLU A 76 -7.77 -14.49 4.20
C GLU A 76 -6.40 -15.14 4.41
N GLU A 77 -5.55 -14.46 5.18
CA GLU A 77 -4.26 -14.97 5.64
C GLU A 77 -4.22 -14.96 7.16
N GLU A 78 -3.50 -15.92 7.75
CA GLU A 78 -3.41 -16.03 9.20
C GLU A 78 -2.87 -14.71 9.80
N GLY A 79 -3.54 -14.17 10.81
CA GLY A 79 -3.13 -12.93 11.48
C GLY A 79 -3.43 -11.63 10.71
N ILE A 80 -4.04 -11.70 9.53
CA ILE A 80 -4.56 -10.51 8.83
C ILE A 80 -6.04 -10.32 9.18
N SER A 81 -6.38 -9.13 9.68
CA SER A 81 -7.75 -8.76 10.06
C SER A 81 -8.55 -8.14 8.92
N PHE A 82 -7.87 -7.52 7.96
CA PHE A 82 -8.48 -6.84 6.83
C PHE A 82 -7.57 -6.93 5.61
N ASN A 83 -8.12 -7.34 4.46
CA ASN A 83 -7.37 -7.43 3.21
C ASN A 83 -8.29 -7.12 2.02
N VAL A 84 -8.15 -5.93 1.45
CA VAL A 84 -8.94 -5.50 0.28
C VAL A 84 -8.03 -4.88 -0.76
N GLY A 85 -8.30 -5.15 -2.02
CA GLY A 85 -7.45 -4.68 -3.11
C GLY A 85 -8.10 -4.76 -4.47
N ASN A 86 -7.33 -4.40 -5.49
CA ASN A 86 -7.76 -4.57 -6.87
C ASN A 86 -7.76 -6.06 -7.27
N ALA A 87 -8.36 -6.38 -8.42
CA ALA A 87 -8.56 -7.76 -8.85
C ALA A 87 -7.26 -8.55 -9.12
N ILE A 88 -6.12 -7.87 -9.25
CA ILE A 88 -4.82 -8.48 -9.56
C ILE A 88 -3.85 -8.42 -8.38
N GLY A 89 -4.26 -7.91 -7.22
CA GLY A 89 -3.44 -7.80 -6.01
C GLY A 89 -2.30 -6.78 -6.11
N SER A 90 -2.25 -5.94 -7.13
CA SER A 90 -1.16 -4.96 -7.32
C SER A 90 -1.36 -3.67 -6.52
N GLU A 91 -2.56 -3.48 -5.96
CA GLU A 91 -2.95 -2.38 -5.09
C GLU A 91 -3.80 -2.97 -3.97
N ALA A 92 -3.44 -2.73 -2.71
CA ALA A 92 -4.18 -3.27 -1.58
C ALA A 92 -4.07 -2.38 -0.33
N VAL A 93 -5.08 -2.49 0.54
CA VAL A 93 -5.03 -2.10 1.93
C VAL A 93 -5.14 -3.35 2.77
N VAL A 94 -4.17 -3.54 3.63
CA VAL A 94 -4.09 -4.63 4.58
C VAL A 94 -4.05 -4.04 5.98
N SER A 95 -4.70 -4.69 6.94
CA SER A 95 -4.62 -4.28 8.34
C SER A 95 -4.62 -5.47 9.29
N TYR A 96 -3.84 -5.32 10.35
CA TYR A 96 -3.69 -6.25 11.46
C TYR A 96 -3.20 -5.48 12.68
N GLY A 97 -3.24 -6.09 13.86
CA GLY A 97 -2.78 -5.46 15.08
C GLY A 97 -2.75 -6.40 16.25
N VAL A 98 -2.35 -5.86 17.40
CA VAL A 98 -2.28 -6.57 18.67
C VAL A 98 -2.85 -5.71 19.79
N LYS A 99 -3.41 -6.35 20.81
CA LYS A 99 -3.82 -5.66 22.03
C LYS A 99 -2.61 -5.04 22.71
N LYS A 100 -2.76 -3.81 23.22
CA LYS A 100 -1.71 -3.16 24.02
C LYS A 100 -1.33 -3.93 25.29
N THR A 101 -2.19 -4.83 25.76
CA THR A 101 -1.91 -5.68 26.91
C THR A 101 -0.95 -6.83 26.60
N ASP A 102 -0.77 -7.15 25.33
CA ASP A 102 -0.06 -8.35 24.88
C ASP A 102 1.37 -8.03 24.43
N ILE A 103 1.71 -6.75 24.36
CA ILE A 103 3.01 -6.23 23.99
C ILE A 103 3.36 -4.99 24.82
N ASP A 104 4.61 -4.91 25.25
CA ASP A 104 5.01 -3.95 26.29
C ASP A 104 4.94 -2.48 25.85
N SER A 105 5.14 -2.19 24.56
CA SER A 105 5.11 -0.81 24.05
C SER A 105 4.91 -0.74 22.55
N PHE A 106 4.52 0.45 22.08
CA PHE A 106 4.39 0.77 20.66
C PHE A 106 5.73 0.65 19.91
N GLU A 107 6.85 0.97 20.55
CA GLU A 107 8.17 0.83 19.93
C GLU A 107 8.51 -0.64 19.65
N ILE A 108 8.32 -1.51 20.64
CA ILE A 108 8.55 -2.96 20.48
C ILE A 108 7.64 -3.54 19.39
N PHE A 109 6.40 -3.05 19.30
CA PHE A 109 5.50 -3.46 18.22
C PHE A 109 6.05 -3.09 16.84
N LYS A 110 6.48 -1.83 16.65
CA LYS A 110 7.07 -1.38 15.38
C LYS A 110 8.34 -2.16 15.03
N GLU A 111 9.21 -2.40 16.00
CA GLU A 111 10.44 -3.18 15.82
C GLU A 111 10.10 -4.61 15.37
N LEU A 112 9.20 -5.31 16.07
CA LEU A 112 8.82 -6.68 15.71
C LEU A 112 8.24 -6.80 14.30
N VAL A 113 7.38 -5.86 13.91
CA VAL A 113 6.81 -5.85 12.56
C VAL A 113 7.88 -5.52 11.53
N THR A 114 8.74 -4.55 11.80
CA THR A 114 9.83 -4.16 10.89
C THR A 114 10.84 -5.28 10.69
N ASP A 115 11.26 -5.93 11.78
CA ASP A 115 12.15 -7.10 11.78
C ASP A 115 11.55 -8.24 10.97
N GLN A 116 10.24 -8.47 11.11
CA GLN A 116 9.55 -9.50 10.33
C GLN A 116 9.63 -9.20 8.83
N ILE A 117 9.41 -7.96 8.41
CA ILE A 117 9.45 -7.55 6.99
C ILE A 117 10.86 -7.75 6.41
N VAL A 118 11.88 -7.26 7.10
CA VAL A 118 13.29 -7.35 6.67
C VAL A 118 13.81 -8.79 6.67
N SER A 119 13.20 -9.68 7.46
CA SER A 119 13.57 -11.10 7.51
C SER A 119 12.93 -11.96 6.42
N VAL A 120 12.08 -11.42 5.55
CA VAL A 120 11.45 -12.19 4.47
C VAL A 120 12.43 -12.29 3.30
N ASP A 121 12.92 -13.49 3.03
CA ASP A 121 13.89 -13.79 1.94
C ASP A 121 13.44 -13.32 0.53
N GLU A 122 12.15 -13.04 0.34
CA GLU A 122 11.59 -12.54 -0.91
C GLU A 122 11.74 -11.02 -1.10
N PHE A 123 12.03 -10.27 -0.02
CA PHE A 123 12.24 -8.83 -0.05
C PHE A 123 13.73 -8.52 0.10
N ASP A 124 14.35 -7.93 -0.92
CA ASP A 124 15.72 -7.42 -0.84
C ASP A 124 15.69 -5.99 -0.25
N VAL A 125 15.35 -5.88 1.03
CA VAL A 125 15.28 -4.59 1.76
C VAL A 125 16.18 -4.66 2.99
N GLU A 126 17.19 -3.79 3.05
CA GLU A 126 17.97 -3.57 4.27
C GLU A 126 17.22 -2.57 5.19
N GLU A 127 17.34 -2.73 6.52
CA GLU A 127 16.57 -1.91 7.48
C GLU A 127 16.86 -0.40 7.37
N ASP A 128 18.08 -0.03 6.96
CA ASP A 128 18.51 1.34 6.74
C ASP A 128 17.95 1.99 5.47
N GLU A 129 17.33 1.21 4.59
CA GLU A 129 16.63 1.71 3.40
C GLU A 129 15.17 2.10 3.68
N ILE A 130 14.68 1.86 4.90
CA ILE A 130 13.31 2.18 5.31
C ILE A 130 13.20 3.67 5.66
N GLU A 131 12.36 4.41 4.92
CA GLU A 131 12.07 5.79 5.25
C GLU A 131 11.05 5.85 6.40
N LYS A 132 11.48 6.32 7.58
CA LYS A 132 10.66 6.42 8.80
C LYS A 132 10.29 7.88 9.08
N SER A 133 9.02 8.17 9.33
CA SER A 133 8.53 9.51 9.69
C SER A 133 7.31 9.44 10.61
N SER A 134 7.05 10.48 11.39
CA SER A 134 5.83 10.54 12.20
C SER A 134 4.59 10.71 11.32
N TYR A 135 3.48 10.08 11.72
CA TYR A 135 2.22 10.12 11.01
C TYR A 135 1.05 10.35 11.95
N GLN A 136 -0.02 10.96 11.45
CA GLN A 136 -1.24 11.22 12.21
C GLN A 136 -2.45 11.12 11.28
N THR A 137 -3.41 10.27 11.65
CA THR A 137 -4.76 10.27 11.07
C THR A 137 -5.63 11.27 11.81
N THR A 138 -6.89 11.39 11.38
CA THR A 138 -7.91 12.18 12.09
C THR A 138 -8.09 11.72 13.55
N HIS A 139 -7.86 10.44 13.83
CA HIS A 139 -8.18 9.83 15.13
C HIS A 139 -6.94 9.39 15.92
N TYR A 140 -5.83 9.04 15.25
CA TYR A 140 -4.70 8.35 15.89
C TYR A 140 -3.35 8.94 15.48
N THR A 141 -2.39 8.82 16.37
CA THR A 141 -0.99 9.16 16.11
C THR A 141 -0.16 7.89 15.91
N GLY A 142 0.95 8.00 15.19
CA GLY A 142 1.95 6.97 15.13
C GLY A 142 3.02 7.30 14.11
N ASP A 143 3.46 6.31 13.33
CA ASP A 143 4.59 6.44 12.41
C ASP A 143 4.28 5.81 11.05
N LEU A 144 4.87 6.38 10.00
CA LEU A 144 4.89 5.86 8.64
C LEU A 144 6.28 5.31 8.35
N HIS A 145 6.35 4.02 8.00
CA HIS A 145 7.53 3.39 7.43
C HIS A 145 7.27 3.07 5.95
N VAL A 146 8.08 3.62 5.05
CA VAL A 146 7.98 3.37 3.61
C VAL A 146 9.05 2.38 3.19
N PHE A 147 8.60 1.28 2.59
CA PHE A 147 9.45 0.22 2.04
C PHE A 147 9.33 0.27 0.54
N THR A 148 10.47 0.22 -0.13
CA THR A 148 10.55 0.20 -1.58
C THR A 148 11.38 -0.98 -2.00
N GLU A 149 10.81 -1.85 -2.82
CA GLU A 149 11.47 -3.10 -3.21
C GLU A 149 11.29 -3.36 -4.71
N LYS A 150 12.11 -4.25 -5.26
CA LYS A 150 12.07 -4.62 -6.67
C LYS A 150 11.78 -6.10 -6.84
N SER A 151 10.50 -6.44 -6.86
CA SER A 151 10.02 -7.80 -7.13
C SER A 151 9.81 -8.02 -8.63
N GLU A 152 10.38 -9.10 -9.18
CA GLU A 152 10.25 -9.50 -10.61
C GLU A 152 10.54 -8.40 -11.65
N GLY A 153 11.37 -7.42 -11.31
CA GLY A 153 11.69 -6.29 -12.18
C GLY A 153 10.74 -5.10 -12.08
N VAL A 154 9.69 -5.20 -11.29
CA VAL A 154 8.74 -4.14 -10.97
C VAL A 154 9.09 -3.52 -9.63
N LYS A 155 9.13 -2.18 -9.58
CA LYS A 155 9.30 -1.45 -8.32
C LYS A 155 7.96 -1.40 -7.60
N ILE A 156 7.92 -1.95 -6.39
CA ILE A 156 6.77 -1.94 -5.49
C ILE A 156 7.10 -1.03 -4.31
N GLU A 157 6.10 -0.33 -3.81
CA GLU A 157 6.17 0.48 -2.61
C GLU A 157 5.09 0.03 -1.64
N ILE A 158 5.47 -0.16 -0.38
CA ILE A 158 4.58 -0.54 0.70
C ILE A 158 4.73 0.50 1.81
N ARG A 159 3.62 1.16 2.15
CA ARG A 159 3.56 2.17 3.20
C ARG A 159 2.91 1.57 4.43
N TYR A 160 3.67 1.36 5.50
CA TYR A 160 3.19 0.85 6.78
C TYR A 160 2.87 2.02 7.71
N TYR A 161 1.59 2.20 8.00
CA TYR A 161 1.08 3.17 8.94
C TYR A 161 0.86 2.48 10.29
N PHE A 162 1.83 2.64 11.18
CA PHE A 162 1.74 2.20 12.57
C PHE A 162 0.89 3.20 13.33
N LEU A 163 -0.18 2.74 13.97
CA LEU A 163 -1.14 3.59 14.67
C LEU A 163 -1.31 3.11 16.11
N GLU A 164 -1.17 4.03 17.04
CA GLU A 164 -1.49 3.80 18.44
C GLU A 164 -2.95 4.22 18.70
N THR A 165 -3.83 3.23 18.84
CA THR A 165 -5.25 3.44 19.19
C THR A 165 -5.43 3.43 20.71
N GLU A 166 -6.65 3.47 21.23
CA GLU A 166 -6.91 3.38 22.66
C GLU A 166 -6.57 1.99 23.23
N THR A 167 -6.91 0.92 22.51
CA THR A 167 -6.87 -0.47 22.99
C THR A 167 -5.81 -1.33 22.30
N ASP A 168 -5.42 -0.96 21.08
CA ASP A 168 -4.63 -1.79 20.19
C ASP A 168 -3.48 -1.00 19.56
N TYR A 169 -2.41 -1.70 19.20
CA TYR A 169 -1.42 -1.23 18.24
C TYR A 169 -1.76 -1.83 16.88
N VAL A 170 -1.98 -0.97 15.90
CA VAL A 170 -2.50 -1.37 14.58
C VAL A 170 -1.50 -0.99 13.50
N VAL A 171 -1.36 -1.86 12.51
CA VAL A 171 -0.75 -1.54 11.22
C VAL A 171 -1.85 -1.47 10.19
N ILE A 172 -1.84 -0.41 9.41
CA ILE A 172 -2.50 -0.37 8.11
C ILE A 172 -1.39 -0.24 7.09
N ASN A 173 -1.26 -1.19 6.17
CA ASN A 173 -0.31 -1.09 5.08
C ASN A 173 -1.02 -0.92 3.74
N VAL A 174 -0.53 0.04 2.96
CA VAL A 174 -1.00 0.29 1.60
C VAL A 174 0.09 -0.16 0.65
N LEU A 175 -0.25 -1.09 -0.25
CA LEU A 175 0.64 -1.63 -1.26
C LEU A 175 0.28 -1.05 -2.63
N GLY A 176 1.30 -0.71 -3.43
CA GLY A 176 1.13 -0.25 -4.79
C GLY A 176 2.45 -0.08 -5.52
N VAL A 177 2.40 0.23 -6.82
CA VAL A 177 3.57 0.77 -7.52
C VAL A 177 3.76 2.24 -7.12
N PRO A 178 4.97 2.83 -7.15
CA PRO A 178 5.18 4.24 -6.75
C PRO A 178 4.24 5.23 -7.44
N SER A 179 3.97 5.04 -8.74
CA SER A 179 3.04 5.90 -9.49
C SER A 179 1.57 5.83 -9.04
N PHE A 180 1.18 4.80 -8.28
CA PHE A 180 -0.12 4.74 -7.62
C PHE A 180 -0.19 5.79 -6.52
N PHE A 181 0.84 5.89 -5.68
CA PHE A 181 0.87 6.86 -4.60
C PHE A 181 0.97 8.29 -5.11
N GLU A 182 1.79 8.55 -6.13
CA GLU A 182 1.87 9.89 -6.76
C GLU A 182 0.51 10.40 -7.29
N LYS A 183 -0.34 9.49 -7.77
CA LYS A 183 -1.66 9.83 -8.34
C LYS A 183 -2.78 9.85 -7.32
N ASN A 184 -2.65 9.11 -6.22
CA ASN A 184 -3.75 8.83 -5.29
C ASN A 184 -3.40 9.24 -3.84
N ASP A 185 -2.42 10.11 -3.62
CA ASP A 185 -1.98 10.52 -2.28
C ASP A 185 -3.12 11.08 -1.42
N GLU A 186 -3.97 11.93 -2.00
CA GLU A 186 -5.17 12.47 -1.34
C GLU A 186 -6.15 11.34 -0.99
N THR A 187 -6.39 10.40 -1.90
CA THR A 187 -7.29 9.26 -1.67
C THR A 187 -6.75 8.33 -0.58
N VAL A 188 -5.45 8.04 -0.57
CA VAL A 188 -4.80 7.25 0.48
C VAL A 188 -4.94 7.97 1.83
N THR A 189 -4.77 9.29 1.84
CA THR A 189 -4.97 10.11 3.04
C THR A 189 -6.43 10.07 3.52
N GLU A 190 -7.42 10.12 2.62
CA GLU A 190 -8.84 9.99 2.98
C GLU A 190 -9.17 8.60 3.55
N ILE A 191 -8.64 7.53 2.95
CA ILE A 191 -8.76 6.17 3.47
C ILE A 191 -8.23 6.09 4.90
N LEU A 192 -7.01 6.56 5.15
CA LEU A 192 -6.39 6.50 6.47
C LEU A 192 -7.09 7.38 7.50
N ASN A 193 -7.59 8.54 7.09
CA ASN A 193 -8.36 9.44 7.96
C ASN A 193 -9.72 8.89 8.36
N SER A 194 -10.29 7.98 7.57
CA SER A 194 -11.55 7.33 7.90
C SER A 194 -11.42 6.17 8.90
N PHE A 195 -10.19 5.71 9.17
CA PHE A 195 -9.95 4.62 10.11
C PHE A 195 -10.23 5.03 11.56
N VAL A 196 -11.17 4.34 12.21
CA VAL A 196 -11.61 4.60 13.58
C VAL A 196 -12.25 3.37 14.22
N ALA A 197 -12.13 3.23 15.54
CA ALA A 197 -12.90 2.25 16.31
C ALA A 197 -14.40 2.61 16.33
N GLU A 198 -15.26 1.59 16.31
CA GLU A 198 -16.73 1.75 16.45
C GLU A 198 -17.21 1.87 17.90
#